data_AF-A0A1G3E6R4-F1
#
_entry.id   AF-A0A1G3E6R4-F1
#
_cell.length_a   1.000
_cell.length_b   1.000
_cell.length_c   1.000
_cell.angle_alpha   90.00
_cell.angle_beta   90.00
_cell.angle_gamma   90.00
#
_symmetry.space_group_name_H-M   'P 1'
#
loop_
_entity.id
_entity.type
_entity.pdbx_description
1 polymer ?
#
loop_
_entity_poly.entity_id
_entity_poly.type
_entity_poly.pdbx_seq_one_letter_code
_entity_poly.pdbx_strand_id
1 'polypeptide(L)' 'METIKKPASPPSLDGITLEAIVTQLSERMGWEAMAAAVPVRCFTHDPSIKSSLKFLRRTPWARKKVEQLYLEQVQAPR' A
#
# COMPACT_ATOMS: atom_id res chain seq x y z
N MET A 1 -22.07 -1.66 -7.95
CA MET A 1 -21.64 -2.19 -6.64
C MET A 1 -20.17 -1.80 -6.50
N GLU A 2 -19.94 -0.51 -6.25
CA GLU A 2 -19.42 0.05 -4.99
C GLU A 2 -17.89 -0.13 -4.88
N THR A 3 -17.01 0.86 -4.77
CA THR A 3 -17.16 2.32 -4.60
C THR A 3 -15.75 2.98 -4.67
N ILE A 4 -15.60 4.13 -5.37
CA ILE A 4 -14.62 5.26 -5.24
C ILE A 4 -13.09 4.99 -5.31
N LYS A 5 -12.20 5.80 -5.95
CA LYS A 5 -12.14 7.26 -6.22
C LYS A 5 -10.96 7.56 -7.18
N LYS A 6 -11.17 8.30 -8.29
CA LYS A 6 -10.68 9.67 -8.58
C LYS A 6 -9.17 9.95 -8.39
N PRO A 7 -8.41 10.26 -9.47
CA PRO A 7 -7.04 10.75 -9.40
C PRO A 7 -7.07 12.27 -9.16
N ALA A 8 -6.56 12.76 -8.03
CA ALA A 8 -6.25 14.19 -7.89
C ALA A 8 -5.44 14.50 -6.62
N SER A 9 -4.31 15.18 -6.87
CA SER A 9 -3.55 16.06 -5.97
C SER A 9 -2.44 15.40 -5.13
N PRO A 10 -1.18 15.86 -5.26
CA PRO A 10 -0.09 15.46 -4.38
C PRO A 10 -0.22 16.24 -3.06
N PRO A 11 -0.50 15.62 -1.90
CA PRO A 11 -0.37 16.34 -0.66
C PRO A 11 1.10 16.27 -0.23
N SER A 12 1.62 17.44 0.14
CA SER A 12 2.93 17.65 0.73
C SER A 12 3.30 16.56 1.75
N LEU A 13 4.59 16.20 1.76
CA LEU A 13 5.17 15.03 2.43
C LEU A 13 5.10 15.03 3.98
N ASP A 14 4.47 16.04 4.59
CA ASP A 14 4.19 16.11 6.03
C ASP A 14 2.87 15.38 6.36
N GLY A 15 2.92 14.06 6.53
CA GLY A 15 1.76 13.26 6.99
C GLY A 15 1.34 12.09 6.09
N ILE A 16 2.28 11.42 5.42
CA ILE A 16 1.99 10.20 4.67
C ILE A 16 1.44 9.14 5.63
N THR A 17 0.20 8.73 5.40
CA THR A 17 -0.47 7.66 6.17
C THR A 17 -0.21 6.30 5.54
N LEU A 18 -0.42 5.22 6.31
CA LEU A 18 -0.36 3.85 5.79
C LEU A 18 -1.27 3.63 4.57
N GLU A 19 -2.38 4.37 4.51
CA GLU A 19 -3.31 4.37 3.38
C GLU A 19 -2.66 4.92 2.12
N ALA A 20 -1.98 6.07 2.24
CA ALA A 20 -1.26 6.69 1.13
C ALA A 20 -0.13 5.80 0.61
N ILE A 21 0.62 5.16 1.52
CA ILE A 21 1.71 4.23 1.15
C ILE A 21 1.17 3.08 0.29
N VAL A 22 0.14 2.39 0.79
CA VAL A 22 -0.47 1.25 0.07
C VAL A 22 -1.06 1.72 -1.26
N THR A 23 -1.71 2.87 -1.28
CA THR A 23 -2.28 3.46 -2.51
C THR A 23 -1.18 3.71 -3.54
N GLN A 24 -0.11 4.42 -3.18
CA GLN A 24 0.99 4.70 -4.10
C GLN A 24 1.72 3.45 -4.58
N LEU A 25 2.00 2.49 -3.70
CA LEU A 25 2.60 1.22 -4.09
C LEU A 25 1.69 0.47 -5.07
N SER A 26 0.40 0.36 -4.75
CA SER A 26 -0.55 -0.32 -5.62
C SER A 26 -0.72 0.36 -6.98
N GLU A 27 -0.67 1.69 -7.05
CA GLU A 27 -0.74 2.43 -8.32
C GLU A 27 0.56 2.33 -9.13
N ARG A 28 1.72 2.25 -8.47
CA ARG A 28 3.03 2.25 -9.14
C ARG A 28 3.45 0.88 -9.66
N MET A 29 3.22 -0.18 -8.87
CA MET A 29 3.67 -1.54 -9.19
C MET A 29 2.54 -2.58 -9.23
N GLY A 30 1.35 -2.25 -8.72
CA GLY A 30 0.25 -3.19 -8.66
C GLY A 30 0.28 -4.11 -7.44
N TRP A 31 -0.87 -4.72 -7.18
CA TRP A 31 -1.08 -5.60 -6.03
C TRP A 31 -0.29 -6.91 -6.11
N GLU A 32 0.00 -7.41 -7.31
CA GLU A 32 0.79 -8.63 -7.51
C GLU A 32 2.23 -8.46 -7.04
N ALA A 33 2.87 -7.33 -7.38
CA ALA A 33 4.22 -7.01 -6.91
C ALA A 33 4.25 -6.81 -5.38
N MET A 34 3.21 -6.17 -4.83
CA MET A 34 3.05 -6.05 -3.38
C MET A 34 2.87 -7.41 -2.72
N ALA A 35 2.14 -8.35 -3.32
CA ALA A 35 1.98 -9.72 -2.83
C ALA A 35 3.29 -10.51 -2.88
N ALA A 36 4.15 -10.26 -3.88
CA ALA A 36 5.46 -10.88 -3.96
C ALA A 36 6.39 -10.39 -2.83
N ALA A 37 6.39 -9.09 -2.54
CA ALA A 37 7.19 -8.51 -1.45
C ALA A 37 6.60 -8.80 -0.06
N VAL A 38 5.28 -8.77 0.05
CA VAL A 38 4.51 -8.97 1.26
C VAL A 38 3.48 -10.06 0.97
N PRO A 39 3.81 -11.35 1.21
CA PRO A 39 2.96 -12.50 0.88
C PRO A 39 1.76 -12.61 1.82
N VAL A 40 0.83 -11.67 1.68
CA VAL A 40 -0.44 -11.62 2.41
C VAL A 40 -1.58 -11.87 1.45
N ARG A 41 -2.49 -12.76 1.85
CA ARG A 41 -3.69 -13.10 1.05
C ARG A 41 -4.56 -11.89 0.72
N CYS A 42 -4.43 -10.81 1.50
CA CYS A 42 -5.18 -9.57 1.26
C CYS A 42 -4.87 -8.95 -0.11
N PHE A 43 -3.64 -9.08 -0.62
CA PHE A 43 -3.26 -8.49 -1.90
C PHE A 43 -3.62 -9.36 -3.10
N THR A 44 -3.78 -10.68 -2.91
CA THR A 44 -4.11 -11.61 -4.00
C THR A 44 -5.61 -11.88 -4.14
N HIS A 45 -6.36 -11.85 -3.03
CA HIS A 45 -7.75 -12.31 -3.00
C HIS A 45 -8.78 -11.18 -2.94
N ASP A 46 -8.43 -10.05 -2.31
CA ASP A 46 -9.31 -8.89 -2.14
C ASP A 46 -8.48 -7.58 -2.18
N PRO A 47 -7.82 -7.29 -3.32
CA PRO A 47 -6.90 -6.16 -3.45
C PRO A 47 -7.66 -4.83 -3.37
N SER A 48 -7.80 -4.33 -2.15
CA SER A 48 -8.47 -3.08 -1.85
C SER A 48 -7.78 -2.38 -0.69
N ILE A 49 -7.71 -1.05 -0.79
CA ILE A 49 -7.07 -0.19 0.23
C ILE A 49 -7.69 -0.42 1.62
N LYS A 50 -9.03 -0.44 1.71
CA LYS A 50 -9.75 -0.62 2.99
C LYS A 50 -9.51 -2.01 3.61
N SER A 51 -9.56 -3.08 2.80
CA SER A 51 -9.27 -4.46 3.26
C SER A 51 -7.82 -4.59 3.72
N SER A 52 -6.90 -4.02 2.94
CA SER A 52 -5.47 -3.99 3.26
C SER A 52 -5.21 -3.27 4.59
N LEU A 53 -5.78 -2.08 4.80
CA LEU A 53 -5.62 -1.37 6.07
C LEU A 53 -6.23 -2.09 7.26
N LYS A 54 -7.35 -2.79 7.08
CA LYS A 54 -7.96 -3.60 8.13
C LYS A 54 -7.05 -4.79 8.47
N PHE A 55 -6.42 -5.39 7.47
CA PHE A 55 -5.46 -6.48 7.63
C PHE A 55 -4.17 -6.00 8.31
N LEU A 56 -3.56 -4.92 7.81
CA LEU A 56 -2.34 -4.32 8.36
C LEU A 56 -2.51 -3.84 9.82
N ARG A 57 -3.75 -3.52 10.24
CA ARG A 57 -4.09 -3.25 11.65
C ARG A 57 -4.08 -4.51 12.53
N ARG A 58 -4.48 -5.66 11.99
CA ARG A 58 -4.49 -6.95 12.71
C ARG A 58 -3.14 -7.66 12.64
N THR A 59 -2.32 -7.33 11.64
CA THR A 59 -1.06 -8.01 11.34
C THR A 59 0.09 -6.99 11.32
N PRO A 60 0.69 -6.69 12.49
CA PRO A 60 1.67 -5.62 12.62
C PRO A 60 2.97 -5.86 11.84
N TRP A 61 3.37 -7.13 11.64
CA TRP A 61 4.55 -7.44 10.82
C TRP A 61 4.32 -7.09 9.34
N ALA A 62 3.09 -7.25 8.83
CA ALA A 62 2.76 -6.93 7.45
C ALA A 62 2.78 -5.41 7.22
N ARG A 63 2.29 -4.63 8.21
CA ARG A 63 2.45 -3.17 8.24
C ARG A 63 3.90 -2.76 8.06
N LYS A 64 4.80 -3.27 8.92
CA LYS A 64 6.23 -2.96 8.84
C LYS A 64 6.82 -3.33 7.49
N LYS A 65 6.43 -4.47 6.92
CA LYS A 65 6.90 -4.94 5.61
C LYS A 65 6.51 -3.96 4.48
N VAL A 66 5.26 -3.48 4.49
CA VAL A 66 4.77 -2.48 3.52
C VAL A 66 5.49 -1.14 3.68
N GLU A 67 5.72 -0.68 4.91
CA GLU A 67 6.49 0.54 5.17
C GLU A 67 7.95 0.42 4.69
N GLN A 68 8.59 -0.72 4.94
CA GLN A 68 9.94 -0.99 4.45
C GLN A 68 9.99 -0.99 2.92
N LEU A 69 9.04 -1.66 2.26
CA LEU A 69 8.95 -1.66 0.79
C LEU A 69 8.80 -0.25 0.22
N TYR A 70 8.01 0.60 0.88
CA TYR A 70 7.86 2.00 0.50
C TYR A 70 9.15 2.79 0.67
N LEU A 71 9.86 2.61 1.79
CA LEU A 71 11.16 3.22 2.01
C LEU A 71 12.17 2.77 0.95
N GLU A 72 12.24 1.48 0.61
CA GLU A 72 13.09 0.97 -0.47
C GLU A 72 12.74 1.62 -1.82
N GLN A 73 11.45 1.78 -2.13
CA GLN A 73 10.99 2.42 -3.37
C GLN A 73 11.26 3.93 -3.46
N VAL A 74 11.25 4.62 -2.32
CA VAL A 74 11.49 6.07 -2.24
C VAL A 74 12.99 6.38 -2.10
N GLN A 75 13.72 5.51 -1.41
CA GLN A 75 15.13 5.68 -1.07
C GLN A 75 16.07 5.05 -2.11
N ALA A 76 15.57 4.19 -3.00
CA ALA A 76 16.34 3.74 -4.15
C ALA A 76 16.81 4.97 -4.95
N PRO A 77 18.13 5.25 -4.98
CA PRO A 77 18.66 6.32 -5.82
C PRO A 77 18.37 5.95 -7.27
N ARG A 78 17.64 6.83 -7.96
CA ARG A 78 17.30 6.68 -9.38
C ARG A 78 18.55 6.82 -10.25
#